data_AF-A0A7V7B0X9-F1
#
_entry.id   AF-A0A7V7B0X9-F1
#
_cell.length_a   1.000
_cell.length_b   1.000
_cell.length_c   1.000
_cell.angle_alpha   90.00
_cell.angle_beta   90.00
_cell.angle_gamma   90.00
#
_symmetry.space_group_name_H-M   'P 1'
#
loop_
_entity.id
_entity.type
_entity.pdbx_description
1 polymer ?
#
loop_
_entity_poly.entity_id
_entity_poly.type
_entity_poly.pdbx_seq_one_letter_code
_entity_poly.pdbx_strand_id
1 'polypeptide(L)'
;MNLLEKSRDFLKKVSGSQGKNINKIFGYLLIGIIILLASNLFLKKPLKETNINKKPPIISAENTYDSNINKNETKISLEKQLKETLSCIYGVGKVEVMMTLQSTDEIEPAYDITETIKKSDEEDA
;
A
#
# COMPACT_ATOMS: atom_id res chain seq x y z
N MET A 1 -33.07 41.05 -16.08
CA MET A 1 -31.61 41.20 -16.24
C MET A 1 -31.00 39.84 -15.96
N ASN A 2 -30.39 39.23 -16.96
CA ASN A 2 -30.01 37.82 -16.91
C ASN A 2 -28.76 37.60 -16.05
N LEU A 3 -28.68 36.46 -15.36
CA LEU A 3 -27.51 36.09 -14.53
C LEU A 3 -26.20 36.09 -15.34
N LEU A 4 -26.29 35.77 -16.63
CA LEU A 4 -25.18 35.77 -17.57
C LEU A 4 -24.65 37.17 -17.89
N GLU A 5 -25.51 38.20 -17.89
CA GLU A 5 -25.09 39.58 -18.14
C GLU A 5 -24.36 40.13 -16.93
N LYS A 6 -24.87 39.83 -15.73
CA LYS A 6 -24.26 40.23 -14.46
C LYS A 6 -22.87 39.62 -14.25
N SER A 7 -22.66 38.36 -14.63
CA SER A 7 -21.33 37.72 -14.53
C SER A 7 -20.34 38.30 -15.54
N ARG A 8 -20.79 38.60 -16.77
CA ARG A 8 -19.96 39.22 -17.81
C ARG A 8 -19.53 40.65 -17.44
N ASP A 9 -20.42 41.45 -16.87
CA ASP A 9 -20.11 42.82 -16.47
C ASP A 9 -19.15 42.87 -15.27
N PHE A 10 -19.26 41.91 -14.35
CA PHE A 10 -18.29 41.73 -13.27
C PHE A 10 -16.89 41.38 -13.79
N LEU A 11 -16.79 40.43 -14.72
CA LEU A 11 -15.52 40.04 -15.34
C LEU A 11 -14.88 41.20 -16.11
N LYS A 12 -15.68 41.99 -16.83
CA LYS A 12 -15.20 43.18 -17.55
C LYS A 12 -14.68 44.25 -16.60
N LYS A 13 -15.34 44.45 -15.45
CA LYS A 13 -14.90 45.39 -14.40
C LYS A 13 -13.61 44.95 -13.69
N VAL A 14 -13.47 43.65 -13.45
CA VAL A 14 -12.26 43.05 -12.83
C VAL A 14 -11.08 43.04 -13.81
N SER A 15 -11.32 42.71 -15.08
CA SER A 15 -10.30 42.71 -16.14
C SER A 15 -9.88 44.12 -16.60
N GLY A 16 -10.76 45.11 -16.49
CA GLY A 16 -10.50 46.49 -16.95
C GLY A 16 -9.60 47.30 -16.01
N SER A 17 -9.38 46.84 -14.77
CA SER A 17 -8.55 47.52 -13.78
C SER A 17 -7.14 46.96 -13.74
N GLN A 18 -6.30 47.43 -14.67
CA GLN A 18 -4.82 47.41 -14.62
C GLN A 18 -4.17 46.03 -14.45
N GLY A 19 -3.53 45.54 -15.52
CA GLY A 19 -2.83 44.24 -15.63
C GLY A 19 -1.71 43.92 -14.63
N LYS A 20 -1.51 44.75 -13.60
CA LYS A 20 -0.60 44.48 -12.46
C LYS A 20 -1.31 43.75 -11.31
N ASN A 21 -2.64 43.90 -11.18
CA ASN A 21 -3.41 43.32 -10.09
C ASN A 21 -3.96 41.93 -10.42
N ILE A 22 -4.11 41.59 -11.71
CA ILE A 22 -4.56 40.27 -12.16
C ILE A 22 -3.57 39.17 -11.76
N ASN A 23 -2.26 39.46 -11.79
CA ASN A 23 -1.22 38.51 -11.38
C ASN A 23 -1.33 38.16 -9.88
N LYS A 24 -1.73 39.13 -9.04
CA LYS A 24 -1.96 38.91 -7.61
C LYS A 24 -3.22 38.07 -7.37
N ILE A 25 -4.30 38.37 -8.11
CA ILE A 25 -5.56 37.60 -8.07
C ILE A 25 -5.31 36.15 -8.51
N PHE A 26 -4.50 35.94 -9.55
CA PHE A 26 -4.11 34.61 -10.01
C PHE A 26 -3.26 33.87 -8.97
N GLY A 27 -2.38 34.58 -8.25
CA GLY A 27 -1.65 34.04 -7.12
C GLY A 27 -2.56 33.55 -5.99
N TYR A 28 -3.58 34.33 -5.62
CA TYR A 28 -4.60 33.90 -4.63
C TYR A 28 -5.45 32.73 -5.13
N LEU A 29 -5.74 32.64 -6.43
CA LEU A 29 -6.43 31.49 -7.01
C LEU A 29 -5.59 30.21 -6.86
N LEU A 30 -4.29 30.27 -7.17
CA LEU A 30 -3.38 29.13 -7.03
C LEU A 30 -3.21 28.71 -5.56
N ILE A 31 -3.07 29.66 -4.63
CA ILE A 31 -2.99 29.33 -3.20
C ILE A 31 -4.29 28.67 -2.71
N GLY A 32 -5.45 29.10 -3.22
CA GLY A 32 -6.74 28.50 -2.91
C GLY A 32 -6.85 27.07 -3.41
N ILE A 33 -6.36 26.77 -4.62
CA ILE A 33 -6.30 25.41 -5.16
C ILE A 33 -5.41 24.52 -4.30
N ILE A 34 -4.24 25.02 -3.87
CA ILE A 34 -3.32 24.26 -3.00
C ILE A 34 -3.98 23.94 -1.64
N ILE A 35 -4.66 24.90 -1.03
CA ILE A 35 -5.39 24.70 0.23
C ILE A 35 -6.55 23.72 0.06
N LEU A 36 -7.28 23.79 -1.05
CA LEU A 36 -8.37 22.87 -1.37
C LEU A 36 -7.84 21.42 -1.50
N LEU A 37 -6.73 21.23 -2.22
CA LEU A 37 -6.09 19.93 -2.36
C LEU A 37 -5.56 19.42 -1.00
N ALA A 38 -4.97 20.30 -0.18
CA ALA A 38 -4.49 19.96 1.16
C ALA A 38 -5.62 19.63 2.14
N SER A 39 -6.81 20.21 1.97
CA SER A 39 -7.97 19.94 2.83
C SER A 39 -8.41 18.47 2.80
N ASN A 40 -8.26 17.81 1.64
CA ASN A 40 -8.54 16.37 1.51
C ASN A 40 -7.58 15.48 2.33
N LEU A 41 -6.36 15.97 2.62
CA LEU A 41 -5.40 15.27 3.47
C LEU A 41 -5.74 15.44 4.96
N PHE A 42 -6.20 16.63 5.37
CA PHE A 42 -6.50 16.95 6.77
C PHE A 42 -7.89 16.49 7.25
N LEU A 43 -8.86 16.26 6.34
CA LEU A 43 -10.21 15.78 6.71
C LEU A 43 -10.30 14.26 6.95
N LYS A 44 -9.16 13.56 7.07
CA LYS A 44 -9.15 12.18 7.59
C LYS A 44 -9.37 12.23 9.09
N LYS A 45 -10.63 12.06 9.52
CA LYS A 45 -10.98 11.84 10.93
C LYS A 45 -10.08 10.74 11.50
N PRO A 46 -9.47 10.90 12.68
CA PRO A 46 -8.83 9.77 13.33
C PRO A 46 -9.91 8.72 13.60
N LEU A 47 -9.75 7.54 12.99
CA LEU A 47 -10.50 6.37 13.40
C LEU A 47 -10.18 6.17 14.89
N LYS A 48 -11.22 6.28 15.71
CA LYS A 48 -11.14 6.14 17.16
C LYS A 48 -10.68 4.71 17.46
N GLU A 49 -9.39 4.51 17.68
CA GLU A 49 -8.85 3.25 18.18
C GLU A 49 -9.33 3.07 19.62
N THR A 50 -10.31 2.20 19.82
CA THR A 50 -10.60 1.61 21.12
C THR A 50 -9.41 0.72 21.49
N ASN A 51 -8.47 1.29 22.25
CA ASN A 51 -7.37 0.57 22.88
C ASN A 51 -7.90 -0.15 24.12
N ILE A 52 -8.19 -1.44 23.99
CA ILE A 52 -8.41 -2.33 25.14
C ILE A 52 -7.04 -2.69 25.69
N ASN A 53 -6.79 -2.23 26.92
CA ASN A 53 -5.65 -2.57 27.77
C ASN A 53 -5.22 -4.04 27.64
N LYS A 54 -3.94 -4.30 27.38
CA LYS A 54 -3.22 -5.49 27.85
C LYS A 54 -1.72 -5.20 27.93
N LYS A 55 -1.24 -5.12 29.17
CA LYS A 55 0.16 -5.03 29.60
C LYS A 55 0.99 -6.16 28.97
N PRO A 56 2.24 -5.92 28.49
CA PRO A 56 3.09 -7.00 28.02
C PRO A 56 3.70 -7.76 29.22
N PRO A 57 3.76 -9.10 29.21
CA PRO A 57 4.68 -9.81 30.08
C PRO A 57 6.08 -9.75 29.47
N ILE A 58 7.06 -9.51 30.33
CA ILE A 58 8.49 -9.65 30.05
C ILE A 58 8.76 -11.13 29.77
N ILE A 59 9.36 -11.46 28.62
CA ILE A 59 9.83 -12.82 28.32
C ILE A 59 11.32 -12.73 28.03
N SER A 60 12.07 -13.37 28.93
CA SER A 60 13.50 -13.67 28.88
C SER A 60 13.88 -14.44 27.63
N ALA A 61 14.99 -14.05 27.01
CA ALA A 61 15.56 -14.69 25.84
C ALA A 61 16.12 -16.07 26.20
N GLU A 62 15.48 -17.13 25.69
CA GLU A 62 16.09 -18.45 25.57
C GLU A 62 15.89 -18.91 24.12
N ASN A 63 17.00 -18.99 23.39
CA ASN A 63 17.05 -19.40 22.00
C ASN A 63 16.73 -20.91 21.91
N THR A 64 15.48 -21.24 21.59
CA THR A 64 15.12 -22.56 21.08
C THR A 64 14.75 -22.39 19.61
N TYR A 65 15.46 -23.11 18.74
CA TYR A 65 15.11 -23.23 17.32
C TYR A 65 13.75 -23.94 17.21
N ASP A 66 12.68 -23.15 17.24
CA ASP A 66 11.32 -23.62 17.07
C ASP A 66 11.03 -23.72 15.56
N SER A 67 11.02 -24.93 15.02
CA SER A 67 10.54 -25.19 13.64
C SER A 67 9.03 -25.05 13.50
N ASN A 68 8.34 -24.58 14.55
CA ASN A 68 6.96 -24.12 14.49
C ASN A 68 6.93 -22.65 14.09
N ILE A 69 7.36 -22.33 12.86
CA ILE A 69 6.99 -21.05 12.26
C ILE A 69 5.46 -21.01 12.28
N ASN A 70 4.93 -20.15 13.14
CA ASN A 70 3.51 -20.02 13.40
C ASN A 70 2.84 -19.66 12.07
N LYS A 71 2.21 -20.64 11.40
CA LYS A 71 1.63 -20.48 10.05
C LYS A 71 0.68 -19.28 9.98
N ASN A 72 0.07 -18.93 11.12
CA ASN A 72 -0.76 -17.74 11.28
C ASN A 72 0.04 -16.43 11.16
N GLU A 73 1.23 -16.34 11.75
CA GLU A 73 2.09 -15.16 11.65
C GLU A 73 2.57 -14.94 10.20
N THR A 74 2.97 -16.02 9.53
CA THR A 74 3.35 -15.98 8.11
C THR A 74 2.16 -15.55 7.23
N LYS A 75 0.97 -16.12 7.49
CA LYS A 75 -0.26 -15.74 6.79
C LYS A 75 -0.58 -14.25 6.95
N ILE A 76 -0.56 -13.76 8.19
CA ILE A 76 -0.86 -12.35 8.51
C ILE A 76 0.15 -11.41 7.85
N SER A 77 1.45 -11.78 7.88
CA SER A 77 2.51 -11.00 7.24
C SER A 77 2.29 -10.89 5.73
N LEU A 78 1.96 -12.00 5.08
CA LEU A 78 1.69 -12.04 3.64
C LEU A 78 0.42 -11.24 3.28
N GLU A 79 -0.68 -11.41 4.02
CA GLU A 79 -1.92 -10.64 3.83
C GLU A 79 -1.66 -9.13 3.94
N LYS A 80 -0.84 -8.72 4.92
CA LYS A 80 -0.44 -7.32 5.10
C LYS A 80 0.39 -6.80 3.91
N GLN A 81 1.41 -7.55 3.49
CA GLN A 81 2.26 -7.14 2.36
C GLN A 81 1.46 -7.00 1.05
N LEU A 82 0.55 -7.94 0.80
CA LEU A 82 -0.36 -7.88 -0.34
C LEU A 82 -1.28 -6.66 -0.27
N LYS A 83 -1.87 -6.41 0.90
CA LYS A 83 -2.72 -5.22 1.13
C LYS A 83 -1.96 -3.92 0.86
N GLU A 84 -0.74 -3.78 1.38
CA GLU A 84 0.09 -2.59 1.18
C GLU A 84 0.47 -2.40 -0.30
N THR A 85 0.90 -3.46 -0.96
CA THR A 85 1.29 -3.44 -2.38
C THR A 85 0.11 -3.03 -3.27
N LEU A 86 -1.05 -3.66 -3.06
CA LEU A 86 -2.23 -3.37 -3.86
C LEU A 86 -2.76 -1.96 -3.59
N SER A 87 -2.68 -1.46 -2.35
CA SER A 87 -3.12 -0.11 -2.00
C SER A 87 -2.33 1.02 -2.68
N CYS A 88 -1.13 0.74 -3.18
CA CYS A 88 -0.31 1.72 -3.91
C CYS A 88 -0.75 1.93 -5.36
N ILE A 89 -1.61 1.08 -5.90
CA ILE A 89 -2.07 1.17 -7.29
C ILE A 89 -3.08 2.32 -7.42
N TYR A 90 -2.85 3.23 -8.37
CA TYR A 90 -3.76 4.37 -8.59
C TYR A 90 -5.16 3.88 -8.99
N GLY A 91 -6.17 4.30 -8.23
CA GLY A 91 -7.59 4.03 -8.52
C GLY A 91 -8.20 2.81 -7.84
N VAL A 92 -7.46 2.04 -7.02
CA VAL A 92 -8.01 0.80 -6.40
C VAL A 92 -8.89 1.01 -5.18
N GLY A 93 -8.89 2.22 -4.58
CA GLY A 93 -9.67 2.51 -3.38
C GLY A 93 -9.20 1.70 -2.16
N LYS A 94 -10.15 1.28 -1.31
CA LYS A 94 -9.84 0.53 -0.09
C LYS A 94 -9.77 -0.97 -0.41
N VAL A 95 -8.62 -1.58 -0.14
CA VAL A 95 -8.36 -3.01 -0.38
C VAL A 95 -8.27 -3.75 0.97
N GLU A 96 -8.92 -4.91 1.04
CA GLU A 96 -8.81 -5.87 2.15
C GLU A 96 -8.52 -7.24 1.54
N VAL A 97 -7.55 -7.97 2.11
CA VAL A 97 -7.04 -9.23 1.55
C VAL A 97 -7.23 -10.34 2.59
N MET A 98 -7.77 -11.47 2.16
CA MET A 98 -7.89 -12.68 2.96
C MET A 98 -7.29 -13.84 2.16
N MET A 99 -6.44 -14.64 2.80
CA MET A 99 -5.72 -15.74 2.20
C MET A 99 -5.96 -17.04 2.95
N THR A 100 -6.17 -18.13 2.23
CA THR A 100 -6.26 -19.47 2.82
C THR A 100 -5.00 -20.23 2.47
N LEU A 101 -4.23 -20.63 3.48
CA LEU A 101 -3.06 -21.48 3.29
C LEU A 101 -3.50 -22.93 3.42
N GLN A 102 -3.25 -23.72 2.38
CA GLN A 102 -3.37 -25.17 2.42
C GLN A 102 -1.96 -25.75 2.41
N SER A 103 -1.61 -26.48 3.47
CA SER A 103 -0.38 -27.28 3.53
C SER A 103 -0.76 -28.75 3.52
N THR A 104 -0.15 -29.51 2.62
CA THR A 104 -0.16 -30.98 2.66
C THR A 104 1.23 -31.40 3.12
N ASP A 105 1.30 -32.21 4.16
CA ASP A 105 2.57 -32.78 4.60
C ASP A 105 2.90 -33.92 3.64
N GLU A 106 3.92 -33.72 2.81
CA GLU A 106 4.48 -34.74 1.93
C GLU A 106 5.55 -35.50 2.71
N ILE A 107 5.38 -36.82 2.78
CA ILE A 107 6.36 -37.70 3.39
C ILE A 107 7.34 -38.08 2.28
N GLU A 108 8.52 -37.48 2.29
CA GLU A 108 9.64 -37.84 1.43
C GLU A 108 10.37 -39.06 2.02
N PRO A 109 10.21 -40.28 1.47
CA PRO A 109 10.96 -41.44 1.94
C PRO A 109 12.43 -41.32 1.57
N ALA A 110 13.32 -41.55 2.54
CA ALA A 110 14.74 -41.69 2.27
C ALA A 110 15.00 -43.06 1.61
N TYR A 111 15.42 -43.06 0.35
CA TYR A 111 15.94 -44.23 -0.34
C TYR A 111 17.47 -44.21 -0.35
N ASP A 112 18.10 -45.37 -0.16
CA ASP A 112 19.53 -45.53 -0.39
C ASP A 112 19.77 -45.60 -1.91
N ILE A 113 20.11 -44.46 -2.51
CA ILE A 113 20.30 -44.34 -3.96
C ILE A 113 21.78 -44.58 -4.27
N THR A 114 22.12 -45.79 -4.74
CA THR A 114 23.48 -46.07 -5.22
C THR A 114 23.55 -45.80 -6.73
N GLU A 115 23.91 -44.58 -7.12
CA GLU A 115 24.09 -44.23 -8.54
C GLU A 115 25.40 -44.83 -9.08
N THR A 116 25.30 -45.89 -9.89
CA THR A 116 26.46 -46.45 -10.61
C THR A 116 26.49 -45.91 -12.05
N ILE A 117 27.32 -44.90 -12.30
CA ILE A 117 27.56 -44.38 -13.64
C ILE A 117 28.62 -45.26 -14.32
N LYS A 118 28.19 -46.20 -15.18
CA LYS A 118 29.10 -46.95 -16.06
C LYS A 118 29.28 -46.17 -17.37
N LYS A 119 30.45 -45.55 -17.53
CA LYS A 119 30.89 -45.01 -18.82
C LYS A 119 31.75 -46.08 -19.51
N SER A 120 31.35 -46.49 -20.70
CA SER A 120 32.12 -47.39 -21.57
C SER A 120 32.71 -46.54 -22.69
N ASP A 121 34.03 -46.49 -22.79
CA ASP A 121 34.73 -45.91 -23.93
C ASP A 121 35.31 -47.11 -24.70
N GLU A 122 34.74 -47.41 -25.88
CA GLU A 122 35.25 -48.45 -26.78
C GLU A 122 36.09 -47.82 -27.90
N GLU A 123 37.19 -48.50 -28.27
CA GLU A 123 38.10 -48.10 -29.34
C GLU A 123 38.17 -49.26 -30.36
N ASP A 124 37.62 -49.04 -31.55
CA ASP A 124 37.62 -50.02 -32.65
C ASP A 124 39.02 -50.06 -33.31
N ALA A 125 39.59 -51.27 -33.39
CA ALA A 125 40.92 -51.54 -33.95
C ALA A 125 40.89 -52.01 -35.42
#